data_AF-A0A803TVE0-F1
#
_entry.id   AF-A0A803TVE0-F1
#
_cell.length_a   1.000
_cell.length_b   1.000
_cell.length_c   1.000
_cell.angle_alpha   90.00
_cell.angle_beta   90.00
_cell.angle_gamma   90.00
#
_symmetry.space_group_name_H-M   'P 1'
#
loop_
_entity.id
_entity.type
_entity.pdbx_description
1 polymer ?
#
loop_
_entity_poly.entity_id
_entity_poly.type
_entity_poly.pdbx_seq_one_letter_code
_entity_poly.pdbx_strand_id
1 'polypeptide(L)'
;LPGCMAVSWFYSFINFICYPPLLTAQGKVQQSQNIHRYPLFACACRHLCFFFHFFFLQIETLDKGLEDLLTRVDEFVGMLDMIRSDSSQVVNENVPHIHAKAVEMRQLYRKIDKLEAFVKMVGNSVSGMEEQITKAESDLGTFPNTFKKLLHTINVPSFLNKSSSSRQNSASYEPSDLFKTEDYFPCLGEAQNK
;
A
#
# COMPACT_ATOMS: atom_id res chain seq x y z
N LEU A 1 66.67 -11.11 48.67
CA LEU A 1 65.68 -10.01 48.59
C LEU A 1 64.48 -10.35 49.48
N PRO A 2 64.37 -9.77 50.69
CA PRO A 2 63.37 -10.16 51.70
C PRO A 2 61.92 -9.71 51.40
N GLY A 3 61.67 -8.97 50.32
CA GLY A 3 60.34 -8.43 49.98
C GLY A 3 59.32 -9.46 49.47
N CYS A 4 59.72 -10.48 48.70
CA CYS A 4 58.78 -11.46 48.13
C CYS A 4 58.09 -12.33 49.18
N MET A 5 58.77 -12.63 50.29
CA MET A 5 58.19 -13.38 51.41
C MET A 5 57.05 -12.59 52.07
N ALA A 6 57.20 -11.27 52.22
CA ALA A 6 56.20 -10.42 52.86
C ALA A 6 54.90 -10.34 52.04
N VAL A 7 54.98 -10.30 50.72
CA VAL A 7 53.79 -10.25 49.84
C VAL A 7 53.04 -11.58 49.86
N SER A 8 53.75 -12.71 49.85
CA SER A 8 53.12 -14.03 49.96
C SER A 8 52.46 -14.25 51.32
N TRP A 9 53.10 -13.79 52.40
CA TRP A 9 52.51 -13.80 53.74
C TRP A 9 51.30 -12.87 53.85
N PHE A 10 51.35 -11.70 53.23
CA PHE A 10 50.23 -10.76 53.15
C PHE A 10 49.04 -11.39 52.42
N TYR A 11 49.28 -12.02 51.27
CA TYR A 11 48.23 -12.66 50.47
C TYR A 11 47.63 -13.90 51.16
N SER A 12 48.47 -14.71 51.83
CA SER A 12 48.01 -15.83 52.65
C SER A 12 47.25 -15.37 53.89
N PHE A 13 47.64 -14.25 54.52
CA PHE A 13 46.93 -13.69 55.65
C PHE A 13 45.59 -13.06 55.24
N ILE A 14 45.54 -12.33 54.13
CA ILE A 14 44.29 -11.81 53.54
C ILE A 14 43.35 -12.97 53.19
N ASN A 15 43.84 -14.05 52.56
CA ASN A 15 43.04 -15.24 52.29
C ASN A 15 42.57 -15.92 53.58
N PHE A 16 43.42 -16.04 54.60
CA PHE A 16 43.07 -16.66 55.89
C PHE A 16 42.03 -15.85 56.68
N ILE A 17 41.99 -14.53 56.53
CA ILE A 17 41.01 -13.64 57.17
C ILE A 17 39.70 -13.55 56.36
N CYS A 18 39.76 -13.36 55.03
CA CYS A 18 38.55 -13.24 54.20
C CYS A 18 37.95 -14.62 53.82
N TYR A 19 38.70 -15.73 53.91
CA TYR A 19 38.23 -17.12 53.71
C TYR A 19 38.82 -18.09 54.76
N PRO A 20 38.24 -18.17 55.98
CA PRO A 20 38.75 -19.06 57.01
C PRO A 20 38.50 -20.53 56.60
N PRO A 21 39.55 -21.38 56.47
CA PRO A 21 39.33 -22.81 56.27
C PRO A 21 38.63 -23.41 57.50
N LEU A 22 37.93 -24.54 57.31
CA LEU A 22 37.25 -25.27 58.39
C LEU A 22 38.29 -25.86 59.36
N LEU A 23 38.82 -25.02 60.25
CA LEU A 23 39.94 -25.35 61.12
C LEU A 23 39.50 -26.26 62.27
N THR A 24 40.20 -27.38 62.42
CA THR A 24 40.19 -28.22 63.64
C THR A 24 40.48 -27.37 64.88
N ALA A 25 39.95 -27.77 66.06
CA ALA A 25 39.93 -26.96 67.29
C ALA A 25 41.28 -26.31 67.68
N GLN A 26 42.42 -26.94 67.38
CA GLN A 26 43.77 -26.39 67.59
C GLN A 26 44.10 -25.20 66.66
N GLY A 27 43.61 -25.20 65.41
CA GLY A 27 43.81 -24.12 64.44
C GLY A 27 43.06 -22.83 64.78
N LYS A 28 41.91 -22.94 65.48
CA LYS A 28 41.17 -21.77 65.99
C LYS A 28 41.93 -20.99 67.07
N VAL A 29 42.73 -21.68 67.88
CA VAL A 29 43.53 -21.05 68.96
C VAL A 29 44.70 -20.24 68.38
N GLN A 30 45.39 -20.76 67.35
CA GLN A 30 46.49 -20.08 66.67
C GLN A 30 46.02 -18.84 65.88
N GLN A 31 44.80 -18.88 65.32
CA GLN A 31 44.16 -17.74 64.65
C GLN A 31 43.82 -16.63 65.63
N SER A 32 43.28 -16.98 66.81
CA SER A 32 42.95 -16.02 67.87
C SER A 32 44.20 -15.30 68.41
N GLN A 33 45.32 -16.00 68.62
CA GLN A 33 46.58 -15.36 69.05
C GLN A 33 47.18 -14.41 68.01
N ASN A 34 47.06 -14.71 66.71
CA ASN A 34 47.59 -13.83 65.65
C ASN A 34 46.80 -12.53 65.50
N ILE A 35 45.47 -12.59 65.63
CA ILE A 35 44.60 -11.42 65.59
C ILE A 35 44.91 -10.46 66.75
N HIS A 36 45.17 -11.01 67.94
CA HIS A 36 45.50 -10.23 69.13
C HIS A 36 46.91 -9.62 69.09
N ARG A 37 47.84 -10.20 68.30
CA ARG A 37 49.23 -9.75 68.17
C ARG A 37 49.41 -8.64 67.12
N TYR A 38 48.50 -8.51 66.15
CA TYR A 38 48.52 -7.44 65.13
C TYR A 38 47.12 -6.86 64.85
N PRO A 39 46.46 -6.22 65.84
CA PRO A 39 45.07 -5.75 65.72
C PRO A 39 44.91 -4.65 64.65
N LEU A 40 45.90 -3.77 64.50
CA LEU A 40 45.92 -2.73 63.47
C LEU A 40 45.96 -3.32 62.05
N PHE A 41 46.71 -4.41 61.86
CA PHE A 41 46.83 -5.07 60.56
C PHE A 41 45.54 -5.83 60.19
N ALA A 42 44.92 -6.50 61.16
CA ALA A 42 43.61 -7.12 60.98
C ALA A 42 42.50 -6.07 60.69
N CYS A 43 42.57 -4.89 61.33
CA CYS A 43 41.66 -3.77 61.07
C CYS A 43 41.85 -3.20 59.65
N ALA A 44 43.10 -2.94 59.24
CA ALA A 44 43.44 -2.46 57.91
C ALA A 44 43.02 -3.45 56.81
N CYS A 45 43.24 -4.75 57.02
CA CYS A 45 42.83 -5.81 56.10
C CYS A 45 41.30 -5.85 55.91
N ARG A 46 40.53 -5.66 56.99
CA ARG A 46 39.06 -5.60 56.93
C ARG A 46 38.58 -4.37 56.16
N HIS A 47 39.23 -3.22 56.36
CA HIS A 47 38.92 -1.99 55.63
C HIS A 47 39.25 -2.12 54.14
N LEU A 48 40.37 -2.75 53.79
CA LEU A 48 40.76 -3.01 52.41
C LEU A 48 39.82 -4.01 51.72
N CYS A 49 39.44 -5.11 52.39
CA CYS A 49 38.49 -6.10 51.87
C CYS A 49 37.11 -5.45 51.64
N PHE A 50 36.67 -4.55 52.55
CA PHE A 50 35.45 -3.77 52.38
C PHE A 50 35.53 -2.75 51.23
N PHE A 51 36.62 -2.00 51.12
CA PHE A 51 36.84 -1.03 50.03
C PHE A 51 36.88 -1.73 48.67
N PHE A 52 37.58 -2.85 48.56
CA PHE A 52 37.67 -3.62 47.32
C PHE A 52 36.33 -4.25 46.94
N HIS A 53 35.59 -4.79 47.90
CA HIS A 53 34.23 -5.31 47.67
C HIS A 53 33.26 -4.21 47.23
N PHE A 54 33.30 -3.05 47.87
CA PHE A 54 32.47 -1.91 47.50
C PHE A 54 32.82 -1.39 46.09
N PHE A 55 34.11 -1.30 45.77
CA PHE A 55 34.57 -0.91 44.45
C PHE A 55 34.14 -1.92 43.37
N PHE A 56 34.26 -3.22 43.65
CA PHE A 56 33.83 -4.27 42.73
C PHE A 56 32.31 -4.22 42.46
N LEU A 57 31.50 -3.97 43.49
CA LEU A 57 30.04 -3.81 43.36
C LEU A 57 29.66 -2.62 42.46
N GLN A 58 30.40 -1.51 42.54
CA GLN A 58 30.19 -0.37 41.65
C GLN A 58 30.52 -0.70 40.20
N ILE A 59 31.65 -1.38 39.96
CA ILE A 59 32.03 -1.81 38.60
C ILE A 59 30.94 -2.71 38.02
N GLU A 60 30.48 -3.71 38.77
CA GLU A 60 29.42 -4.62 38.32
C GLU A 60 28.11 -3.88 38.01
N THR A 61 27.78 -2.83 38.78
CA THR A 61 26.59 -2.01 38.54
C THR A 61 26.71 -1.22 37.23
N LEU A 62 27.89 -0.66 36.96
CA LEU A 62 28.14 0.07 35.72
C LEU A 62 28.16 -0.87 34.50
N ASP A 63 28.77 -2.04 34.66
CA ASP A 63 28.85 -3.06 33.60
C ASP A 63 27.45 -3.52 33.18
N LYS A 64 26.57 -3.82 34.15
CA LYS A 64 25.15 -4.11 33.89
C LYS A 64 24.43 -2.96 33.18
N GLY A 65 24.72 -1.72 33.58
CA GLY A 65 24.16 -0.53 32.92
C GLY A 65 24.62 -0.39 31.47
N LEU A 66 25.88 -0.72 31.17
CA LEU A 66 26.40 -0.72 29.81
C LEU A 66 25.77 -1.83 28.96
N GLU A 67 25.66 -3.05 29.51
CA GLU A 67 25.01 -4.17 28.83
C GLU A 67 23.54 -3.87 28.48
N ASP A 68 22.79 -3.25 29.40
CA ASP A 68 21.42 -2.82 29.15
C ASP A 68 21.35 -1.77 28.02
N LEU A 69 22.25 -0.78 28.04
CA LEU A 69 22.30 0.24 26.99
C LEU A 69 22.68 -0.34 25.62
N LEU A 70 23.64 -1.27 25.57
CA LEU A 70 24.02 -1.95 24.34
C LEU A 70 22.85 -2.78 23.79
N THR A 71 22.16 -3.52 24.67
CA THR A 71 20.96 -4.29 24.29
C THR A 71 19.89 -3.39 23.67
N ARG A 72 19.61 -2.24 24.30
CA ARG A 72 18.64 -1.28 23.77
C ARG A 72 19.07 -0.67 22.42
N VAL A 73 20.37 -0.45 22.20
CA VAL A 73 20.88 0.00 20.89
C VAL A 73 20.65 -1.06 19.82
N ASP A 74 20.90 -2.33 20.12
CA ASP A 74 20.63 -3.43 19.18
C ASP A 74 19.14 -3.54 18.83
N GLU A 75 18.25 -3.33 19.81
CA GLU A 75 16.81 -3.24 19.57
C GLU A 75 16.44 -2.07 18.65
N PHE A 76 17.05 -0.89 18.84
CA PHE A 76 16.83 0.25 17.96
C PHE A 76 17.32 -0.02 16.53
N VAL A 77 18.47 -0.67 16.37
CA VAL A 77 18.97 -1.09 15.05
C VAL A 77 17.97 -2.05 14.39
N GLY A 78 17.46 -3.03 15.13
CA GLY A 78 16.44 -3.95 14.62
C GLY A 78 15.16 -3.22 14.17
N MET A 79 14.68 -2.24 14.94
CA MET A 79 13.53 -1.41 14.54
C MET A 79 13.82 -0.57 13.30
N LEU A 80 15.02 0.01 13.19
CA LEU A 80 15.41 0.79 12.01
C LEU A 80 15.48 -0.07 10.75
N ASP A 81 15.99 -1.29 10.86
CA ASP A 81 16.05 -2.23 9.74
C ASP A 81 14.66 -2.65 9.28
N MET A 82 13.73 -2.89 10.22
CA MET A 82 12.32 -3.12 9.88
C MET A 82 11.72 -1.93 9.13
N ILE A 83 11.87 -0.71 9.64
CA ILE A 83 11.35 0.50 8.98
C ILE A 83 11.95 0.69 7.59
N ARG A 84 13.26 0.45 7.44
CA ARG A 84 13.96 0.56 6.16
C ARG A 84 13.45 -0.49 5.16
N SER A 85 13.26 -1.73 5.62
CA SER A 85 12.68 -2.81 4.82
C SER A 85 11.27 -2.47 4.35
N ASP A 86 10.38 -2.06 5.26
CA ASP A 86 8.99 -1.70 4.95
C ASP A 86 8.92 -0.51 3.99
N SER A 87 9.74 0.51 4.23
CA SER A 87 9.84 1.68 3.34
C SER A 87 10.29 1.28 1.94
N SER A 88 11.29 0.39 1.84
CA SER A 88 11.76 -0.16 0.58
C SER A 88 10.64 -0.93 -0.14
N GLN A 89 9.90 -1.77 0.58
CA GLN A 89 8.78 -2.51 0.01
C GLN A 89 7.69 -1.57 -0.53
N VAL A 90 7.31 -0.55 0.26
CA VAL A 90 6.29 0.42 -0.16
C VAL A 90 6.70 1.16 -1.43
N VAL A 91 7.94 1.67 -1.47
CA VAL A 91 8.42 2.50 -2.58
C VAL A 91 8.69 1.66 -3.83
N ASN A 92 9.28 0.48 -3.68
CA ASN A 92 9.74 -0.32 -4.83
C ASN A 92 8.68 -1.28 -5.36
N GLU A 93 7.72 -1.71 -4.54
CA GLU A 93 6.72 -2.70 -4.92
C GLU A 93 5.30 -2.12 -4.88
N ASN A 94 4.85 -1.66 -3.71
CA ASN A 94 3.45 -1.31 -3.50
C ASN A 94 3.02 -0.09 -4.32
N VAL A 95 3.82 0.99 -4.32
CA VAL A 95 3.50 2.23 -5.07
C VAL A 95 3.44 1.97 -6.58
N PRO A 96 4.44 1.34 -7.22
CA PRO A 96 4.36 0.97 -8.63
C PRO A 96 3.17 0.06 -8.94
N HIS A 97 2.87 -0.90 -8.05
CA HIS A 97 1.74 -1.81 -8.23
C HIS A 97 0.39 -1.08 -8.20
N ILE A 98 0.18 -0.20 -7.22
CA ILE A 98 -1.01 0.66 -7.14
C ILE A 98 -1.12 1.55 -8.37
N HIS A 99 0.00 2.14 -8.82
CA HIS A 99 0.01 2.96 -10.03
C HIS A 99 -0.40 2.15 -11.28
N ALA A 100 0.10 0.92 -11.44
CA ALA A 100 -0.28 0.03 -12.53
C ALA A 100 -1.80 -0.25 -12.50
N LYS A 101 -2.36 -0.54 -11.32
CA LYS A 101 -3.82 -0.71 -11.16
C LYS A 101 -4.61 0.56 -11.46
N ALA A 102 -4.12 1.72 -11.06
CA ALA A 102 -4.73 2.99 -11.43
C ALA A 102 -4.70 3.24 -12.96
N VAL A 103 -3.64 2.82 -13.65
CA VAL A 103 -3.58 2.86 -15.13
C VAL A 103 -4.63 1.94 -15.75
N GLU A 104 -4.75 0.70 -15.27
CA GLU A 104 -5.79 -0.25 -15.73
C GLU A 104 -7.19 0.35 -15.54
N MET A 105 -7.48 0.95 -14.39
CA MET A 105 -8.75 1.63 -14.13
C MET A 105 -9.01 2.77 -15.12
N ARG A 106 -8.00 3.59 -15.44
CA ARG A 106 -8.13 4.65 -16.45
C ARG A 106 -8.50 4.11 -17.83
N GLN A 107 -8.03 2.91 -18.18
CA GLN A 107 -8.42 2.28 -19.45
C GLN A 107 -9.88 1.82 -19.42
N LEU A 108 -10.37 1.31 -18.29
CA LEU A 108 -11.77 0.96 -18.13
C LEU A 108 -12.68 2.19 -18.25
N TYR A 109 -12.33 3.31 -17.61
CA TYR A 109 -13.10 4.56 -17.76
C TYR A 109 -13.17 5.04 -19.21
N ARG A 110 -12.07 4.97 -19.97
CA ARG A 110 -12.11 5.29 -21.40
C ARG A 110 -13.04 4.39 -22.21
N LYS A 111 -13.17 3.11 -21.84
CA LYS A 111 -14.13 2.20 -22.49
C LYS A 111 -15.57 2.60 -22.15
N ILE A 112 -15.82 3.03 -20.92
CA ILE A 112 -17.12 3.55 -20.48
C ILE A 112 -17.47 4.82 -21.26
N ASP A 113 -16.55 5.78 -21.38
CA ASP A 113 -16.77 7.04 -22.11
C ASP A 113 -17.11 6.77 -23.60
N LYS A 114 -16.39 5.85 -24.25
CA LYS A 114 -16.68 5.44 -25.63
C LYS A 114 -18.06 4.82 -25.76
N LEU A 115 -18.46 3.98 -24.80
CA LEU A 115 -19.78 3.38 -24.77
C LEU A 115 -20.88 4.42 -24.58
N GLU A 116 -20.69 5.38 -23.68
CA GLU A 116 -21.63 6.48 -23.48
C GLU A 116 -21.80 7.32 -24.75
N ALA A 117 -20.70 7.66 -25.42
CA ALA A 117 -20.73 8.41 -26.67
C ALA A 117 -21.48 7.64 -27.77
N PHE A 118 -21.25 6.33 -27.87
CA PHE A 118 -21.96 5.47 -28.80
C PHE A 118 -23.47 5.45 -28.51
N VAL A 119 -23.87 5.21 -27.26
CA VAL A 119 -25.29 5.20 -26.87
C VAL A 119 -25.98 6.54 -27.18
N LYS A 120 -25.31 7.67 -26.94
CA LYS A 120 -25.84 9.00 -27.30
C LYS A 120 -26.05 9.15 -28.80
N MET A 121 -25.09 8.71 -29.61
CA MET A 121 -25.20 8.76 -31.07
C MET A 121 -26.35 7.87 -31.60
N VAL A 122 -26.51 6.66 -31.05
CA VAL A 122 -27.65 5.79 -31.38
C VAL A 122 -28.97 6.47 -31.00
N GLY A 123 -29.05 7.06 -29.82
CA GLY A 123 -30.22 7.83 -29.37
C GLY A 123 -30.59 8.94 -30.35
N ASN A 124 -29.62 9.76 -30.76
CA ASN A 124 -29.83 10.82 -31.75
C ASN A 124 -30.30 10.29 -33.11
N SER A 125 -29.75 9.15 -33.55
CA SER A 125 -30.13 8.51 -34.82
C SER A 125 -31.59 8.02 -34.79
N VAL A 126 -32.00 7.40 -33.69
CA VAL A 126 -33.38 6.93 -33.49
C VAL A 126 -34.34 8.11 -33.41
N SER A 127 -34.01 9.17 -32.66
CA SER A 127 -34.85 10.38 -32.60
C SER A 127 -35.01 11.05 -33.96
N GLY A 128 -33.94 11.13 -34.76
CA GLY A 128 -34.02 11.66 -36.13
C GLY A 128 -34.88 10.80 -37.06
N MET A 129 -34.86 9.48 -36.89
CA MET A 129 -35.73 8.57 -37.62
C MET A 129 -37.20 8.72 -37.19
N GLU A 130 -37.48 8.84 -35.88
CA GLU A 130 -38.82 9.07 -35.34
C GLU A 130 -39.42 10.39 -35.83
N GLU A 131 -38.61 11.46 -35.95
CA GLU A 131 -39.05 12.74 -36.52
C GLU A 131 -39.43 12.61 -38.01
N GLN A 132 -38.64 11.88 -38.80
CA GLN A 132 -38.95 11.62 -40.20
C GLN A 132 -40.24 10.79 -40.36
N ILE A 133 -40.44 9.77 -39.51
CA ILE A 133 -41.67 8.96 -39.49
C ILE A 133 -42.86 9.84 -39.14
N THR A 134 -42.77 10.63 -38.06
CA THR A 134 -43.82 11.56 -37.63
C THR A 134 -44.20 12.53 -38.75
N LYS A 135 -43.19 13.08 -39.46
CA LYS A 135 -43.41 13.96 -40.61
C LYS A 135 -44.14 13.25 -41.74
N ALA A 136 -43.69 12.07 -42.14
CA ALA A 136 -44.31 11.27 -43.18
C ALA A 136 -45.76 10.88 -42.82
N GLU A 137 -46.03 10.51 -41.57
CA GLU A 137 -47.38 10.23 -41.07
C GLU A 137 -48.27 11.46 -41.07
N SER A 138 -47.74 12.64 -40.74
CA SER A 138 -48.52 13.89 -40.81
C SER A 138 -48.87 14.27 -42.26
N ASP A 139 -47.95 14.06 -43.20
CA ASP A 139 -48.14 14.31 -44.62
C ASP A 139 -49.16 13.32 -45.24
N LEU A 140 -49.17 12.05 -44.79
CA LEU A 140 -50.15 11.04 -45.22
C LEU A 140 -51.50 11.15 -44.51
N GLY A 141 -51.49 11.44 -43.21
CA GLY A 141 -52.66 11.55 -42.33
C GLY A 141 -53.49 12.80 -42.60
N THR A 142 -52.89 13.81 -43.23
CA THR A 142 -53.61 14.84 -43.96
C THR A 142 -54.15 14.26 -45.27
N PHE A 143 -55.00 13.22 -45.18
CA PHE A 143 -55.72 12.71 -46.34
C PHE A 143 -56.46 13.89 -46.96
N PRO A 144 -56.44 14.05 -48.30
CA PRO A 144 -56.66 15.36 -48.86
C PRO A 144 -58.16 15.68 -48.79
N ASN A 145 -58.57 16.39 -47.75
CA ASN A 145 -59.92 16.94 -47.65
C ASN A 145 -60.19 17.91 -48.83
N THR A 146 -59.13 18.39 -49.48
CA THR A 146 -59.12 19.09 -50.77
C THR A 146 -59.43 18.18 -51.97
N PHE A 147 -58.97 16.92 -52.02
CA PHE A 147 -59.34 16.00 -53.11
C PHE A 147 -60.78 15.50 -52.98
N LYS A 148 -61.30 15.36 -51.75
CA LYS A 148 -62.74 15.15 -51.54
C LYS A 148 -63.56 16.33 -52.10
N LYS A 149 -63.15 17.57 -51.85
CA LYS A 149 -63.81 18.77 -52.43
C LYS A 149 -63.69 18.85 -53.96
N LEU A 150 -62.56 18.43 -54.53
CA LEU A 150 -62.36 18.41 -55.98
C LEU A 150 -63.18 17.30 -56.67
N LEU A 151 -63.25 16.11 -56.06
CA LEU A 151 -64.04 14.98 -56.55
C LEU A 151 -65.56 15.21 -56.42
N HIS A 152 -66.01 15.97 -55.42
CA HIS A 152 -67.42 16.39 -55.35
C HIS A 152 -67.82 17.45 -56.38
N THR A 153 -66.85 18.11 -57.04
CA THR A 153 -67.10 19.13 -58.06
C THR A 153 -67.09 18.54 -59.48
N ILE A 154 -66.56 17.33 -59.68
CA ILE A 154 -66.39 16.73 -61.01
C ILE A 154 -67.29 15.50 -61.13
N ASN A 155 -68.53 15.75 -61.56
CA ASN A 155 -69.36 14.74 -62.22
C ASN A 155 -68.96 14.70 -63.72
N VAL A 156 -68.54 13.51 -64.16
CA VAL A 156 -68.00 12.98 -65.45
C VAL A 156 -68.69 13.56 -66.74
N PRO A 157 -68.12 13.55 -67.99
CA PRO A 157 -67.35 12.43 -68.55
C PRO A 157 -66.23 12.64 -69.61
N SER A 158 -65.41 11.58 -69.72
CA SER A 158 -64.76 10.96 -70.90
C SER A 158 -63.89 11.77 -71.89
N PHE A 159 -62.89 11.05 -72.40
CA PHE A 159 -62.02 11.28 -73.58
C PHE A 159 -60.67 12.01 -73.38
N LEU A 160 -59.62 11.19 -73.53
CA LEU A 160 -58.35 11.42 -74.23
C LEU A 160 -57.64 12.76 -74.00
N ASN A 161 -56.50 12.74 -73.29
CA ASN A 161 -55.24 13.04 -73.98
C ASN A 161 -53.97 12.75 -73.17
N LYS A 162 -52.99 12.28 -73.94
CA LYS A 162 -51.58 12.06 -73.62
C LYS A 162 -50.92 13.39 -73.24
N SER A 163 -50.53 13.55 -71.99
CA SER A 163 -49.28 14.22 -71.62
C SER A 163 -48.82 13.67 -70.27
N SER A 164 -47.61 13.14 -70.29
CA SER A 164 -46.92 12.56 -69.16
C SER A 164 -46.81 13.57 -68.02
N SER A 165 -47.49 13.20 -66.93
CA SER A 165 -47.43 13.73 -65.57
C SER A 165 -46.21 14.61 -65.30
N SER A 166 -46.51 15.88 -65.03
CA SER A 166 -45.71 16.77 -64.21
C SER A 166 -45.22 16.01 -62.97
N ARG A 167 -43.90 15.78 -62.91
CA ARG A 167 -43.06 15.59 -61.73
C ARG A 167 -43.84 15.86 -60.43
N GLN A 168 -44.58 14.85 -59.96
CA GLN A 168 -44.82 14.72 -58.54
C GLN A 168 -43.42 14.54 -57.98
N ASN A 169 -42.94 15.52 -57.21
CA ASN A 169 -41.88 15.28 -56.26
C ASN A 169 -42.40 14.17 -55.34
N SER A 170 -42.22 12.91 -55.76
CA SER A 170 -42.02 11.82 -54.83
C SER A 170 -40.91 12.33 -53.95
N ALA A 171 -41.22 12.65 -52.70
CA ALA A 171 -40.20 12.81 -51.68
C ALA A 171 -39.38 11.53 -51.77
N SER A 172 -38.21 11.62 -52.41
CA SER A 172 -37.35 10.47 -52.60
C SER A 172 -36.93 10.07 -51.21
N TYR A 173 -37.38 8.90 -50.77
CA TYR A 173 -36.94 8.32 -49.52
C TYR A 173 -35.42 8.19 -49.59
N GLU A 174 -34.72 9.01 -48.81
CA GLU A 174 -33.29 8.86 -48.57
C GLU A 174 -33.14 8.00 -47.32
N PRO A 175 -32.59 6.77 -47.45
CA PRO A 175 -32.33 5.92 -46.30
C PRO A 175 -31.47 6.67 -45.27
N SER A 176 -31.89 6.66 -44.01
CA SER A 176 -31.09 7.24 -42.94
C SER A 176 -29.80 6.44 -42.79
N ASP A 177 -28.67 7.14 -42.66
CA ASP A 177 -27.36 6.51 -42.52
C ASP A 177 -27.30 5.73 -41.19
N LEU A 178 -27.26 4.40 -41.31
CA LEU A 178 -27.25 3.50 -40.16
C LEU A 178 -25.84 3.45 -39.58
N PHE A 179 -25.73 3.75 -38.29
CA PHE A 179 -24.46 3.64 -37.59
C PHE A 179 -23.96 2.18 -37.60
N LYS A 180 -22.66 2.01 -37.80
CA LYS A 180 -22.02 0.70 -37.73
C LYS A 180 -21.26 0.56 -36.41
N THR A 181 -21.57 -0.48 -35.66
CA THR A 181 -20.93 -0.76 -34.36
C THR A 181 -19.43 -1.00 -34.49
N GLU A 182 -19.00 -1.56 -35.62
CA GLU A 182 -17.58 -1.85 -35.93
C GLU A 182 -16.70 -0.59 -36.05
N ASP A 183 -17.27 0.57 -36.39
CA ASP A 183 -16.53 1.84 -36.45
C ASP A 183 -16.20 2.40 -35.05
N TYR A 184 -16.94 1.97 -34.01
CA TYR A 184 -16.79 2.46 -32.63
C TYR A 184 -16.12 1.44 -31.71
N PHE A 185 -16.30 0.14 -31.98
CA PHE A 185 -15.70 -0.97 -31.24
C PHE A 185 -14.98 -1.93 -32.21
N PRO A 186 -13.79 -1.56 -32.72
CA PRO A 186 -12.99 -2.47 -33.54
C PRO A 186 -12.72 -3.75 -32.74
N CYS A 187 -12.98 -4.90 -33.37
CA CYS A 187 -12.83 -6.22 -32.74
C CYS A 187 -11.43 -6.33 -32.12
N LEU A 188 -11.37 -6.63 -30.82
CA LEU A 188 -10.15 -6.60 -30.00
C LEU A 188 -9.25 -7.84 -30.27
N GLY A 189 -8.99 -8.16 -31.54
CA GLY A 189 -8.42 -9.45 -31.96
C GLY A 189 -6.92 -9.50 -32.22
N GLU A 190 -6.22 -8.39 -32.47
CA GLU A 190 -4.87 -8.45 -33.06
C GLU A 190 -3.87 -7.42 -32.49
N ALA A 191 -3.79 -7.27 -31.17
CA ALA A 191 -2.77 -6.40 -30.56
C ALA A 191 -2.18 -6.95 -29.25
N GLN A 192 -1.90 -8.25 -29.18
CA GLN A 192 -1.11 -8.86 -28.11
C GLN A 192 -0.18 -9.95 -28.70
N ASN A 193 0.71 -9.59 -29.63
CA ASN A 193 1.83 -10.46 -30.01
C ASN A 193 3.01 -9.61 -30.53
N LYS A 194 3.73 -8.97 -29.60
CA LYS A 194 5.14 -8.60 -29.77
C LYS A 194 5.78 -8.31 -28.42
#